data_AF-A0A524G4Q6-F1
#
_entry.id   AF-A0A524G4Q6-F1
#
_cell.length_a   1.000
_cell.length_b   1.000
_cell.length_c   1.000
_cell.angle_alpha   90.00
_cell.angle_beta   90.00
_cell.angle_gamma   90.00
#
_symmetry.space_group_name_H-M   'P 1'
#
loop_
_entity.id
_entity.type
_entity.pdbx_description
1 polymer ?
#
loop_
_entity_poly.entity_id
_entity_poly.type
_entity_poly.pdbx_seq_one_letter_code
_entity_poly.pdbx_strand_id
1 'polypeptide(L)'
;MEEVEGDSTRALLSRFKSAVSSANELLVGEEYQKAMALYYDASQSADEMTQRFLNLLIKTAPSTAHKTVFIEFLSWRLRYYTAQYDYHLAVAQTLSGLPREEWIARLETILVLSQSLVDKILPVYQDSEDNSIKLRIKDLLEDWITGIRNLILNLKSWGMASAQASRVLEWAMDNGIK
;
A
#
# COMPACT_ATOMS: atom_id res chain seq x y z
N MET A 1 13.48 -5.61 -30.79
CA MET A 1 12.47 -4.88 -29.99
C MET A 1 11.66 -5.97 -29.31
N GLU A 2 12.16 -6.48 -28.20
CA GLU A 2 11.47 -7.51 -27.42
C GLU A 2 10.43 -6.79 -26.58
N GLU A 3 9.16 -6.85 -27.02
CA GLU A 3 8.04 -6.55 -26.13
C GLU A 3 8.04 -7.63 -25.05
N VAL A 4 8.41 -7.24 -23.83
CA VAL A 4 8.14 -8.02 -22.63
C VAL A 4 6.61 -8.00 -22.45
N GLU A 5 5.90 -8.89 -23.15
CA GLU A 5 4.50 -9.21 -22.88
C GLU A 5 4.42 -9.78 -21.45
N GLY A 6 4.31 -8.90 -20.46
CA GLY A 6 3.90 -9.30 -19.12
C GLY A 6 2.55 -10.00 -19.22
N ASP A 7 2.43 -11.17 -18.58
CA ASP A 7 1.25 -12.05 -18.58
C ASP A 7 -0.06 -11.26 -18.74
N SER A 8 -0.82 -11.53 -19.81
CA SER A 8 -2.07 -10.79 -20.10
C SER A 8 -2.98 -10.68 -18.87
N THR A 9 -3.80 -9.62 -18.75
CA THR A 9 -4.72 -9.47 -17.60
C THR A 9 -5.62 -10.70 -17.39
N ARG A 10 -5.92 -11.44 -18.47
CA ARG A 10 -6.64 -12.72 -18.41
C ARG A 10 -5.82 -13.81 -17.72
N ALA A 11 -4.52 -13.91 -18.00
CA ALA A 11 -3.62 -14.85 -17.35
C ALA A 11 -3.50 -14.54 -15.85
N LEU A 12 -3.34 -13.27 -15.46
CA LEU A 12 -3.34 -12.85 -14.05
C LEU A 12 -4.62 -13.24 -13.32
N LEU A 13 -5.78 -12.99 -13.93
CA LEU A 13 -7.06 -13.37 -13.35
C LEU A 13 -7.19 -14.88 -13.20
N SER A 14 -6.69 -15.65 -14.17
CA SER A 14 -6.70 -17.12 -14.08
C SER A 14 -5.77 -17.60 -12.96
N ARG A 15 -4.57 -17.04 -12.84
CA ARG A 15 -3.61 -17.35 -11.77
C ARG A 15 -4.21 -17.04 -10.40
N PHE A 16 -4.82 -15.87 -10.25
CA PHE A 16 -5.54 -15.47 -9.04
C PHE A 16 -6.63 -16.48 -8.66
N LYS A 17 -7.55 -16.79 -9.58
CA LYS A 17 -8.67 -17.72 -9.32
C LYS A 17 -8.18 -19.12 -8.97
N SER A 18 -7.16 -19.61 -9.68
CA SER A 18 -6.56 -20.92 -9.41
C SER A 18 -5.95 -20.96 -8.01
N ALA A 19 -5.14 -19.95 -7.65
CA ALA A 19 -4.49 -19.88 -6.36
C ALA A 19 -5.52 -19.80 -5.21
N VAL A 20 -6.57 -19.00 -5.34
CA VAL A 20 -7.65 -18.92 -4.34
C VAL A 20 -8.40 -20.25 -4.20
N SER A 21 -8.74 -20.90 -5.31
CA SER A 21 -9.45 -22.19 -5.26
C SER A 21 -8.63 -23.24 -4.55
N SER A 22 -7.36 -23.40 -4.94
CA SER A 22 -6.45 -24.36 -4.33
C SER A 22 -6.14 -24.00 -2.87
N ALA A 23 -6.02 -22.72 -2.52
CA ALA A 23 -5.86 -22.29 -1.13
C ALA A 23 -7.07 -22.70 -0.27
N ASN A 24 -8.29 -22.50 -0.77
CA ASN A 24 -9.51 -22.88 -0.06
C ASN A 24 -9.59 -24.41 0.16
N GLU A 25 -9.23 -25.21 -0.84
CA GLU A 25 -9.19 -26.67 -0.73
C GLU A 25 -8.19 -27.13 0.35
N LEU A 26 -6.98 -26.56 0.35
CA LEU A 26 -5.97 -26.84 1.35
C LEU A 26 -6.38 -26.39 2.75
N LEU A 27 -7.13 -25.28 2.85
CA LEU A 27 -7.65 -24.80 4.13
C LEU A 27 -8.71 -25.75 4.72
N VAL A 28 -9.58 -26.33 3.89
CA VAL A 28 -10.51 -27.39 4.31
C VAL A 28 -9.76 -28.66 4.73
N GLY A 29 -8.63 -28.96 4.08
CA GLY A 29 -7.72 -30.04 4.45
C GLY A 29 -6.79 -29.75 5.64
N GLU A 30 -6.95 -28.60 6.32
CA GLU A 30 -6.11 -28.14 7.43
C GLU A 30 -4.61 -27.96 7.07
N GLU A 31 -4.28 -27.85 5.78
CA GLU A 31 -2.93 -27.62 5.27
C GLU A 31 -2.59 -26.11 5.28
N TYR A 32 -2.68 -25.49 6.46
CA TYR A 32 -2.68 -24.03 6.63
C TYR A 32 -1.46 -23.31 6.05
N GLN A 33 -0.25 -23.88 6.17
CA GLN A 33 0.96 -23.24 5.65
C GLN A 33 0.95 -23.16 4.12
N LYS A 34 0.48 -24.21 3.44
CA LYS A 34 0.38 -24.23 1.98
C LYS A 34 -0.77 -23.34 1.50
N ALA A 35 -1.90 -23.35 2.20
CA ALA A 35 -3.01 -22.43 1.94
C ALA A 35 -2.55 -20.97 2.05
N MET A 36 -1.78 -20.63 3.09
CA MET A 36 -1.23 -19.29 3.29
C MET A 36 -0.31 -18.85 2.15
N ALA A 37 0.58 -19.74 1.68
CA ALA A 37 1.44 -19.44 0.53
C ALA A 37 0.62 -19.16 -0.75
N LEU A 38 -0.42 -19.94 -1.02
CA LEU A 38 -1.30 -19.70 -2.18
C LEU A 38 -2.14 -18.43 -2.04
N TYR A 39 -2.61 -18.08 -0.84
CA TYR A 39 -3.26 -16.78 -0.63
C TYR A 39 -2.30 -15.62 -0.83
N TYR A 40 -1.03 -15.78 -0.46
CA TYR A 40 -0.01 -14.79 -0.76
C TYR A 40 0.17 -14.62 -2.28
N ASP A 41 0.30 -15.71 -3.04
CA ASP A 41 0.41 -15.65 -4.51
C ASP A 41 -0.84 -15.03 -5.17
N ALA A 42 -2.02 -15.33 -4.63
CA ALA A 42 -3.27 -14.69 -5.03
C ALA A 42 -3.22 -13.18 -4.75
N SER A 43 -2.73 -12.76 -3.58
CA SER A 43 -2.62 -11.34 -3.22
C SER A 43 -1.68 -10.58 -4.17
N GLN A 44 -0.54 -11.17 -4.56
CA GLN A 44 0.38 -10.58 -5.54
C GLN A 44 -0.29 -10.38 -6.90
N SER A 45 -1.06 -11.38 -7.34
CA SER A 45 -1.80 -11.30 -8.61
C SER A 45 -2.90 -10.23 -8.56
N ALA A 46 -3.58 -10.09 -7.42
CA ALA A 46 -4.58 -9.05 -7.21
C ALA A 46 -3.95 -7.64 -7.19
N ASP A 47 -2.76 -7.51 -6.61
CA ASP A 47 -2.02 -6.26 -6.55
C ASP A 47 -1.60 -5.79 -7.95
N GLU A 48 -1.02 -6.69 -8.75
CA GLU A 48 -0.62 -6.43 -10.14
C GLU A 48 -1.83 -6.04 -11.01
N MET A 49 -2.96 -6.75 -10.87
CA MET A 49 -4.20 -6.38 -11.57
C MET A 49 -4.67 -4.98 -11.16
N THR A 50 -4.64 -4.66 -9.86
CA THR A 50 -5.03 -3.36 -9.33
C THR A 50 -4.18 -2.25 -9.96
N GLN A 51 -2.86 -2.40 -9.99
CA GLN A 51 -1.96 -1.42 -10.60
C GLN A 51 -2.29 -1.20 -12.09
N ARG A 52 -2.52 -2.27 -12.86
CA ARG A 52 -2.93 -2.18 -14.27
C ARG A 52 -4.23 -1.41 -14.45
N PHE A 53 -5.23 -1.68 -13.60
CA PHE A 53 -6.52 -0.98 -13.64
C PHE A 53 -6.39 0.51 -13.28
N LEU A 54 -5.64 0.85 -12.23
CA LEU A 54 -5.46 2.25 -11.84
C LEU A 54 -4.77 3.05 -12.96
N ASN A 55 -3.73 2.47 -13.57
CA ASN A 55 -3.03 3.08 -14.70
C ASN A 55 -3.95 3.27 -15.91
N LEU A 56 -4.77 2.26 -16.25
CA LEU A 56 -5.73 2.36 -17.33
C LEU A 56 -6.75 3.48 -17.06
N LEU A 57 -7.35 3.51 -15.86
CA LEU A 57 -8.35 4.51 -15.48
C LEU A 57 -7.84 5.94 -15.60
N ILE A 58 -6.59 6.20 -15.18
CA ILE A 58 -5.96 7.50 -15.35
C ILE A 58 -5.74 7.83 -16.84
N LYS A 59 -5.21 6.89 -17.61
CA LYS A 59 -4.87 7.10 -19.04
C LYS A 59 -6.11 7.32 -19.90
N THR A 60 -7.19 6.60 -19.61
CA THR A 60 -8.45 6.68 -20.37
C THR A 60 -9.46 7.66 -19.79
N ALA A 61 -9.11 8.40 -18.73
CA ALA A 61 -10.00 9.36 -18.11
C ALA A 61 -10.40 10.46 -19.12
N PRO A 62 -11.71 10.73 -19.30
CA PRO A 62 -12.19 11.63 -20.36
C PRO A 62 -11.91 13.11 -20.08
N SER A 63 -11.54 13.47 -18.84
CA SER A 63 -11.16 14.84 -18.48
C SER A 63 -10.29 14.89 -17.23
N THR A 64 -9.63 16.03 -16.99
CA THR A 64 -8.89 16.31 -15.74
C THR A 64 -9.77 16.20 -14.51
N ALA A 65 -11.07 16.52 -14.59
CA ALA A 65 -11.99 16.35 -13.46
C ALA A 65 -12.12 14.89 -13.03
N HIS A 66 -12.17 13.94 -13.99
CA HIS A 66 -12.23 12.51 -13.69
C HIS A 66 -10.92 12.03 -13.05
N LYS A 67 -9.77 12.47 -13.59
CA LYS A 67 -8.46 12.19 -12.99
C LYS A 67 -8.39 12.74 -11.57
N THR A 68 -8.88 13.95 -11.35
CA THR A 68 -8.90 14.59 -10.03
C THR A 68 -9.72 13.78 -9.04
N VAL A 69 -10.97 13.44 -9.36
CA VAL A 69 -11.83 12.62 -8.47
C VAL A 69 -11.17 11.29 -8.14
N PHE A 70 -10.54 10.66 -9.12
CA PHE A 70 -9.83 9.40 -8.92
C PHE A 70 -8.63 9.56 -7.98
N ILE A 71 -7.80 10.59 -8.18
CA ILE A 71 -6.70 10.91 -7.26
C ILE A 71 -7.22 11.25 -5.87
N GLU A 72 -8.33 11.97 -5.73
CA GLU A 72 -8.91 12.28 -4.42
C GLU A 72 -9.40 11.01 -3.71
N PHE A 73 -9.92 10.02 -4.42
CA PHE A 73 -10.28 8.73 -3.83
C PHE A 73 -9.05 8.00 -3.26
N LEU A 74 -7.96 7.94 -4.04
CA LEU A 74 -6.69 7.35 -3.58
C LEU A 74 -6.08 8.14 -2.41
N SER A 75 -6.17 9.47 -2.47
CA SER A 75 -5.72 10.38 -1.42
C SER A 75 -6.49 10.15 -0.13
N TRP A 76 -7.82 10.02 -0.20
CA TRP A 76 -8.65 9.71 0.96
C TRP A 76 -8.29 8.36 1.57
N ARG A 77 -8.03 7.35 0.73
CA ARG A 77 -7.60 6.04 1.23
C ARG A 77 -6.24 6.10 1.92
N LEU A 78 -5.28 6.86 1.39
CA LEU A 78 -3.98 7.04 2.03
C LEU A 78 -4.12 7.77 3.36
N ARG A 79 -4.91 8.85 3.42
CA ARG A 79 -5.21 9.59 4.66
C ARG A 79 -5.95 8.74 5.69
N TYR A 80 -6.80 7.82 5.24
CA TYR A 80 -7.42 6.83 6.12
C TYR A 80 -6.33 5.96 6.78
N TYR A 81 -5.37 5.45 6.01
CA TYR A 81 -4.27 4.68 6.58
C TYR A 81 -3.42 5.52 7.53
N THR A 82 -3.15 6.79 7.22
CA THR A 82 -2.41 7.68 8.13
C THR A 82 -3.11 7.90 9.45
N ALA A 83 -4.41 8.19 9.41
CA ALA A 83 -5.22 8.30 10.63
C ALA A 83 -5.26 6.99 11.43
N GLN A 84 -5.24 5.84 10.77
CA GLN A 84 -5.14 4.55 11.45
C GLN A 84 -3.79 4.37 12.16
N TYR A 85 -2.67 4.88 11.63
CA TYR A 85 -1.39 4.91 12.36
C TYR A 85 -1.53 5.65 13.67
N ASP A 86 -2.01 6.88 13.62
CA ASP A 86 -2.13 7.76 14.78
C ASP A 86 -3.04 7.14 15.85
N TYR A 87 -4.13 6.51 15.42
CA TYR A 87 -5.02 5.78 16.31
C TYR A 87 -4.31 4.60 17.01
N HIS A 88 -3.68 3.69 16.25
CA HIS A 88 -2.99 2.52 16.84
C HIS A 88 -1.83 2.95 17.72
N LEU A 89 -1.13 4.01 17.33
CA LEU A 89 -0.05 4.63 18.07
C LEU A 89 -0.55 5.19 19.42
N ALA A 90 -1.65 5.94 19.43
CA ALA A 90 -2.27 6.46 20.64
C ALA A 90 -2.78 5.36 21.59
N VAL A 91 -3.38 4.29 21.03
CA VAL A 91 -3.79 3.12 21.83
C VAL A 91 -2.57 2.43 22.45
N ALA A 92 -1.47 2.27 21.70
CA ALA A 92 -0.23 1.70 22.21
C ALA A 92 0.46 2.53 23.32
N GLN A 93 0.14 3.84 23.45
CA GLN A 93 0.60 4.67 24.56
C GLN A 93 -0.22 4.49 25.84
N THR A 94 -1.52 4.27 25.68
CA THR A 94 -2.48 4.34 26.78
C THR A 94 -2.64 3.01 27.50
N LEU A 95 -2.27 1.89 26.86
CA LEU A 95 -2.35 0.56 27.44
C LEU A 95 -1.10 0.21 28.27
N SER A 96 -1.31 -0.17 29.53
CA SER A 96 -0.30 -0.82 30.39
C SER A 96 -0.62 -2.31 30.56
N GLY A 97 0.31 -3.21 30.27
CA GLY A 97 0.28 -4.60 30.75
C GLY A 97 0.12 -5.74 29.73
N LEU A 98 -0.40 -5.54 28.50
CA LEU A 98 -0.41 -6.54 27.39
C LEU A 98 -0.98 -5.98 26.05
N PRO A 99 -0.47 -6.43 24.88
CA PRO A 99 0.91 -6.33 24.43
C PRO A 99 1.01 -5.15 23.46
N ARG A 100 1.81 -4.16 23.85
CA ARG A 100 2.17 -3.01 23.01
C ARG A 100 2.67 -3.46 21.63
N GLU A 101 3.27 -4.64 21.58
CA GLU A 101 3.79 -5.33 20.40
C GLU A 101 2.70 -5.68 19.38
N GLU A 102 1.50 -6.09 19.80
CA GLU A 102 0.42 -6.42 18.86
C GLU A 102 -0.12 -5.16 18.16
N TRP A 103 -0.25 -4.08 18.91
CA TRP A 103 -0.65 -2.78 18.35
C TRP A 103 0.40 -2.24 17.39
N ILE A 104 1.68 -2.49 17.66
CA ILE A 104 2.77 -2.18 16.74
C ILE A 104 2.72 -3.06 15.50
N ALA A 105 2.50 -4.37 15.63
CA ALA A 105 2.38 -5.25 14.46
C ALA A 105 1.21 -4.84 13.54
N ARG A 106 0.09 -4.40 14.12
CA ARG A 106 -1.03 -3.82 13.35
C ARG A 106 -0.61 -2.52 12.66
N LEU A 107 0.09 -1.64 13.37
CA LEU A 107 0.62 -0.41 12.80
C LEU A 107 1.58 -0.68 11.63
N GLU A 108 2.48 -1.65 11.77
CA GLU A 108 3.41 -2.08 10.72
C GLU A 108 2.67 -2.65 9.49
N THR A 109 1.60 -3.40 9.71
CA THR A 109 0.74 -3.88 8.64
C THR A 109 0.11 -2.73 7.87
N ILE A 110 -0.45 -1.74 8.58
CA ILE A 110 -1.06 -0.58 7.94
C ILE A 110 0.02 0.23 7.19
N LEU A 111 1.26 0.30 7.69
CA LEU A 111 2.35 1.00 7.01
C LEU A 111 2.66 0.36 5.66
N VAL A 112 2.77 -0.97 5.63
CA VAL A 112 2.93 -1.74 4.38
C VAL A 112 1.77 -1.46 3.42
N LEU A 113 0.53 -1.40 3.91
CA LEU A 113 -0.63 -1.08 3.09
C LEU A 113 -0.58 0.34 2.51
N SER A 114 -0.11 1.34 3.26
CA SER A 114 0.10 2.68 2.66
C SER A 114 1.23 2.70 1.66
N GLN A 115 2.35 2.04 1.94
CA GLN A 115 3.47 1.97 1.03
C GLN A 115 3.02 1.35 -0.30
N SER A 116 2.27 0.25 -0.24
CA SER A 116 1.68 -0.40 -1.41
C SER A 116 0.74 0.53 -2.20
N LEU A 117 -0.02 1.40 -1.51
CA LEU A 117 -0.86 2.40 -2.17
C LEU A 117 -0.02 3.52 -2.81
N VAL A 118 1.01 3.99 -2.12
CA VAL A 118 1.94 5.00 -2.63
C VAL A 118 2.69 4.49 -3.86
N ASP A 119 3.15 3.24 -3.83
CA ASP A 119 3.78 2.57 -4.97
C ASP A 119 2.87 2.52 -6.21
N LYS A 120 1.55 2.47 -6.02
CA LYS A 120 0.56 2.57 -7.12
C LYS A 120 0.30 4.00 -7.57
N ILE A 121 0.38 4.97 -6.66
CA ILE A 121 0.18 6.40 -6.96
C ILE A 121 1.42 6.98 -7.66
N LEU A 122 2.62 6.52 -7.32
CA LEU A 122 3.89 7.08 -7.78
C LEU A 122 4.06 7.06 -9.32
N PRO A 123 3.72 5.98 -10.05
CA PRO A 123 3.71 6.00 -11.51
C PRO A 123 2.79 7.08 -12.09
N VAL A 124 1.65 7.35 -11.45
CA VAL A 124 0.73 8.42 -11.90
C VAL A 124 1.39 9.79 -11.75
N TYR A 125 2.13 10.01 -10.66
CA TYR A 125 2.90 11.24 -10.47
C TYR A 125 3.99 11.42 -11.53
N GLN A 126 4.73 10.34 -11.83
CA GLN A 126 5.83 10.33 -12.80
C GLN A 126 5.32 10.56 -14.23
N ASP A 127 4.24 9.88 -14.61
CA ASP A 127 3.72 9.85 -15.98
C ASP A 127 2.74 11.00 -16.31
N SER A 128 2.19 11.70 -15.31
CA SER A 128 1.19 12.74 -15.55
C SER A 128 1.80 14.02 -16.15
N GLU A 129 1.32 14.47 -17.30
CA GLU A 129 1.64 15.80 -17.85
C GLU A 129 0.81 16.93 -17.18
N ASP A 130 -0.25 16.57 -16.47
CA ASP A 130 -1.12 17.53 -15.79
C ASP A 130 -0.48 18.02 -14.48
N ASN A 131 -0.06 19.29 -14.48
CA ASN A 131 0.58 19.93 -13.33
C ASN A 131 -0.33 19.99 -12.10
N SER A 132 -1.65 20.12 -12.28
CA SER A 132 -2.59 20.17 -11.16
C SER A 132 -2.67 18.83 -10.43
N ILE A 133 -2.64 17.73 -11.19
CA ILE A 133 -2.59 16.37 -10.65
C ILE A 133 -1.24 16.10 -9.99
N LYS A 134 -0.14 16.51 -10.62
CA LYS A 134 1.21 16.39 -10.05
C LYS A 134 1.33 17.08 -8.70
N LEU A 135 0.87 18.32 -8.58
CA LEU A 135 0.91 19.06 -7.32
C LEU A 135 0.09 18.35 -6.23
N ARG A 136 -1.14 17.92 -6.53
CA ARG A 136 -1.97 17.19 -5.56
C ARG A 136 -1.32 15.93 -5.04
N ILE A 137 -0.74 15.14 -5.94
CA ILE A 137 -0.05 13.91 -5.54
C ILE A 137 1.21 14.25 -4.75
N LYS A 138 1.99 15.26 -5.17
CA LYS A 138 3.18 15.69 -4.45
C LYS A 138 2.84 16.09 -3.01
N ASP A 139 1.86 16.96 -2.80
CA ASP A 139 1.42 17.40 -1.47
C ASP A 139 0.98 16.20 -0.61
N LEU A 140 0.23 15.27 -1.20
CA LEU A 140 -0.19 14.02 -0.53
C LEU A 140 1.01 13.17 -0.09
N LEU A 141 2.04 13.03 -0.95
CA LEU A 141 3.23 12.24 -0.65
C LEU A 141 4.10 12.91 0.43
N GLU A 142 4.20 14.24 0.42
CA GLU A 142 4.89 15.04 1.44
C GLU A 142 4.18 14.93 2.81
N ASP A 143 2.85 14.95 2.84
CA ASP A 143 2.06 14.71 4.05
C ASP A 143 2.29 13.30 4.60
N TRP A 144 2.27 12.30 3.72
CA TRP A 144 2.45 10.89 4.10
C TRP A 144 3.85 10.61 4.66
N ILE A 145 4.92 11.07 4.00
CA ILE A 145 6.30 10.88 4.50
C ILE A 145 6.51 11.62 5.82
N THR A 146 5.90 12.80 5.99
CA THR A 146 5.94 13.54 7.25
C THR A 146 5.25 12.75 8.38
N GLY A 147 4.10 12.13 8.09
CA GLY A 147 3.43 11.22 9.02
C GLY A 147 4.33 10.06 9.46
N ILE A 148 5.05 9.43 8.52
CA ILE A 148 5.99 8.33 8.84
C ILE A 148 7.16 8.83 9.69
N ARG A 149 7.74 9.99 9.38
CA ARG A 149 8.81 10.58 10.19
C ARG A 149 8.35 10.84 11.62
N ASN A 150 7.16 11.43 11.79
CA ASN A 150 6.56 11.68 13.09
C ASN A 150 6.32 10.38 13.86
N LEU A 151 5.82 9.35 13.20
CA LEU A 151 5.65 8.03 13.77
C LEU A 151 6.98 7.46 14.29
N ILE A 152 8.04 7.50 13.50
CA ILE A 152 9.37 6.99 13.91
C ILE A 152 9.89 7.77 15.14
N LEU A 153 9.75 9.10 15.13
CA LEU A 153 10.14 9.94 16.26
C LEU A 153 9.35 9.58 17.53
N ASN A 154 8.04 9.38 17.41
CA ASN A 154 7.17 8.98 18.52
C ASN A 154 7.58 7.61 19.08
N LEU A 155 7.75 6.59 18.23
CA LEU A 155 8.21 5.26 18.65
C LEU A 155 9.55 5.35 19.39
N LYS A 156 10.52 6.10 18.84
CA LYS A 156 11.83 6.31 19.46
C LYS A 156 11.72 6.97 20.83
N SER A 157 10.86 7.98 20.96
CA SER A 157 10.64 8.69 22.24
C SER A 157 10.13 7.75 23.35
N TRP A 158 9.53 6.62 22.98
CA TRP A 158 9.05 5.64 23.95
C TRP A 158 9.95 4.41 24.12
N GLY A 159 11.20 4.49 23.64
CA GLY A 159 12.15 3.39 23.69
C GLY A 159 11.80 2.23 22.77
N MET A 160 11.01 2.46 21.72
CA MET A 160 10.63 1.45 20.74
C MET A 160 11.23 1.74 19.38
N ALA A 161 11.42 0.70 18.58
CA ALA A 161 11.83 0.81 17.19
C ALA A 161 10.91 -0.05 16.33
N SER A 162 10.53 0.47 15.17
CA SER A 162 9.91 -0.31 14.11
C SER A 162 10.87 -0.36 12.92
N ALA A 163 11.40 -1.56 12.67
CA ALA A 163 12.20 -1.83 11.48
C ALA A 163 11.36 -1.62 10.21
N GLN A 164 10.05 -1.92 10.27
CA GLN A 164 9.16 -1.68 9.15
C GLN A 164 9.04 -0.18 8.84
N ALA A 165 8.76 0.66 9.85
CA ALA A 165 8.65 2.12 9.63
C ALA A 165 9.93 2.70 9.01
N SER A 166 11.10 2.26 9.50
CA SER A 166 12.40 2.69 8.96
C SER A 166 12.58 2.26 7.50
N ARG A 167 12.24 1.01 7.16
CA ARG A 167 12.30 0.50 5.78
C ARG A 167 11.34 1.25 4.85
N VAL A 168 10.14 1.58 5.30
CA VAL A 168 9.19 2.37 4.49
C VAL A 168 9.74 3.78 4.25
N LEU A 169 10.33 4.42 5.27
CA LEU A 169 10.95 5.73 5.13
C LEU A 169 12.13 5.69 4.15
N GLU A 170 13.01 4.70 4.27
CA GLU A 170 14.15 4.51 3.38
C GLU A 170 13.69 4.28 1.93
N TRP A 171 12.74 3.37 1.72
CA TRP A 171 12.13 3.13 0.40
C TRP A 171 11.54 4.40 -0.20
N ALA A 172 10.85 5.22 0.61
CA ALA A 172 10.25 6.45 0.11
C ALA A 172 11.32 7.48 -0.31
N MET A 173 12.41 7.58 0.46
CA MET A 173 13.55 8.43 0.10
C MET A 173 14.24 7.97 -1.18
N ASP A 174 14.44 6.66 -1.36
CA ASP A 174 15.01 6.07 -2.58
C ASP A 174 14.14 6.34 -3.82
N ASN A 175 12.83 6.45 -3.61
CA ASN A 175 11.85 6.80 -4.65
C ASN A 175 11.64 8.33 -4.81
N GLY A 176 12.48 9.15 -4.19
CA GLY A 176 12.48 10.60 -4.35
C GLY A 176 11.37 11.34 -3.58
N ILE A 177 10.69 10.67 -2.66
CA ILE A 177 9.68 11.27 -1.78
C ILE A 177 10.41 11.88 -0.57
N LYS A 178 10.37 13.20 -0.43
CA LYS A 178 11.19 13.94 0.55
C LYS A 178 10.37 14.86 1.44
#